data_AF-A0A7C3UY92-F1
#
_entry.id   AF-A0A7C3UY92-F1
#
_cell.length_a   1.000
_cell.length_b   1.000
_cell.length_c   1.000
_cell.angle_alpha   90.00
_cell.angle_beta   90.00
_cell.angle_gamma   90.00
#
_symmetry.space_group_name_H-M   'P 1'
#
loop_
_entity.id
_entity.type
_entity.pdbx_description
1 polymer ?
#
loop_
_entity_poly.entity_id
_entity_poly.type
_entity_poly.pdbx_seq_one_letter_code
_entity_poly.pdbx_strand_id
1 'polypeptide(L)'
;MAKLLANITLFASLLPYFSFFPIQSTDIQIMGHMVSVIVLIILIVFLPDYLAFDNEDKLLVMAGMISLLYIWGNIRLDVQWLRVSGLILLGFPIYYVIKNLYKFILPKVFFVIVLVYFIVLILQIFAFDLYQNIFSRYLTSIRYIPGSDRGPGGLCLEPSQMAVLSGLFLFMPFILHYDYWGKNKLLFVLVSVISIIMILVSRSASGVVLLFCLLLAYILIIKRKLFLDKIKVVFLLFIIILSFLIIQVGYVRYSRLGDFLNKIKINPLYLIYDPSFSKRFICIPIGILNLINQPLGTGNTYSDPGVICYHFENPVVQSMVLPEYQIEVLDYILNGFTTNSIAMGFYRMGIIFIIIIFILLKLLRGNTYSILYYILFFSFIISGSLGNSAIWLMLGLISAQRKSNHKLNI
;
A
#
# COMPACT_ATOMS: atom_id res chain seq x y z
N MET A 1 0.12 12.77 -27.09
CA MET A 1 0.90 13.13 -25.89
C MET A 1 0.20 12.77 -24.57
N ALA A 2 -1.00 13.28 -24.27
CA ALA A 2 -1.73 12.97 -23.01
C ALA A 2 -1.86 11.47 -22.68
N LYS A 3 -2.20 10.63 -23.68
CA LYS A 3 -2.22 9.15 -23.54
C LYS A 3 -0.89 8.56 -23.06
N LEU A 4 0.23 9.03 -23.62
CA LEU A 4 1.55 8.55 -23.22
C LEU A 4 1.83 8.93 -21.76
N LEU A 5 1.61 10.20 -21.41
CA LEU A 5 1.85 10.74 -20.07
C LEU A 5 1.01 10.03 -18.99
N ALA A 6 -0.27 9.78 -19.26
CA ALA A 6 -1.16 9.05 -18.37
C ALA A 6 -0.66 7.63 -18.08
N ASN A 7 -0.24 6.90 -19.12
CA ASN A 7 0.18 5.51 -19.01
C ASN A 7 1.60 5.35 -18.45
N ILE A 8 2.52 6.30 -18.70
CA ILE A 8 3.81 6.35 -18.02
C ILE A 8 3.61 6.59 -16.52
N THR A 9 2.70 7.49 -16.15
CA THR A 9 2.37 7.75 -14.73
C THR A 9 1.72 6.52 -14.08
N LEU A 10 0.78 5.85 -14.75
CA LEU A 10 0.21 4.57 -14.30
C LEU A 10 1.31 3.53 -14.07
N PHE A 11 2.21 3.34 -15.03
CA PHE A 11 3.31 2.38 -14.93
C PHE A 11 4.21 2.69 -13.74
N ALA A 12 4.75 3.91 -13.65
CA ALA A 12 5.66 4.29 -12.58
C ALA A 12 5.01 4.24 -11.19
N SER A 13 3.72 4.59 -11.07
CA SER A 13 3.02 4.58 -9.77
C SER A 13 2.63 3.18 -9.29
N LEU A 14 2.50 2.20 -10.21
CA LEU A 14 2.30 0.78 -9.86
C LEU A 14 3.61 -0.01 -9.76
N LEU A 15 4.76 0.63 -9.99
CA LEU A 15 6.11 0.08 -9.80
C LEU A 15 6.88 0.85 -8.72
N PRO A 16 6.33 0.98 -7.50
CA PRO A 16 6.84 1.88 -6.47
C PRO A 16 8.31 1.67 -6.08
N TYR A 17 8.78 0.42 -6.06
CA TYR A 17 10.10 0.07 -5.54
C TYR A 17 11.14 -0.22 -6.63
N PHE A 18 10.72 -0.23 -7.89
CA PHE A 18 11.63 -0.30 -9.02
C PHE A 18 12.13 1.11 -9.33
N SER A 19 13.45 1.30 -9.34
CA SER A 19 14.08 2.59 -9.61
C SER A 19 15.38 2.40 -10.39
N PHE A 20 15.64 3.28 -11.35
CA PHE A 20 16.95 3.37 -12.00
C PHE A 20 18.02 3.97 -11.09
N PHE A 21 17.60 4.66 -10.03
CA PHE A 21 18.44 5.26 -9.00
C PHE A 21 17.92 4.82 -7.63
N PRO A 22 18.06 3.53 -7.25
CA PRO A 22 17.57 3.07 -5.96
C PRO A 22 18.45 3.67 -4.86
N ILE A 23 17.83 4.32 -3.87
CA ILE A 23 18.56 4.65 -2.65
C ILE A 23 18.60 3.40 -1.79
N GLN A 24 19.77 2.78 -1.73
CA GLN A 24 20.00 1.54 -0.99
C GLN A 24 19.54 1.69 0.46
N SER A 25 19.04 0.59 1.04
CA SER A 25 18.58 0.53 2.44
C SER A 25 17.40 1.45 2.78
N THR A 26 16.64 1.89 1.78
CA THR A 26 15.45 2.73 2.00
C THR A 26 14.20 2.14 1.34
N ASP A 27 13.05 2.36 1.97
CA ASP A 27 11.74 1.96 1.43
C ASP A 27 11.09 3.09 0.61
N ILE A 28 11.90 4.04 0.11
CA ILE A 28 11.43 5.26 -0.56
C ILE A 28 11.16 4.98 -2.04
N GLN A 29 10.00 5.44 -2.52
CA GLN A 29 9.45 5.13 -3.83
C GLN A 29 9.72 6.22 -4.86
N ILE A 30 10.99 6.59 -5.03
CA ILE A 30 11.40 7.83 -5.70
C ILE A 30 10.99 7.87 -7.18
N MET A 31 11.08 6.75 -7.89
CA MET A 31 10.81 6.72 -9.33
C MET A 31 9.38 7.13 -9.65
N GLY A 32 8.38 6.58 -8.96
CA GLY A 32 6.96 6.93 -9.15
C GLY A 32 6.72 8.43 -8.96
N HIS A 33 7.29 9.00 -7.90
CA HIS A 33 7.18 10.41 -7.60
C HIS A 33 7.89 11.30 -8.63
N MET A 34 9.16 11.03 -8.94
CA MET A 34 9.93 11.83 -9.90
C MET A 34 9.30 11.84 -11.29
N VAL A 35 8.88 10.65 -11.77
CA VAL A 35 8.20 10.54 -13.07
C VAL A 35 6.93 11.38 -13.07
N SER A 36 6.13 11.34 -12.01
CA SER A 36 4.90 12.11 -11.94
C SER A 36 5.11 13.63 -11.85
N VAL A 37 6.18 14.09 -11.19
CA VAL A 37 6.58 15.51 -11.16
C VAL A 37 6.97 15.98 -12.56
N ILE A 38 7.81 15.21 -13.26
CA ILE A 38 8.22 15.53 -14.64
C ILE A 38 6.99 15.56 -15.56
N VAL A 39 6.11 14.57 -15.46
CA VAL A 39 4.86 14.53 -16.24
C VAL A 39 3.98 15.74 -15.93
N LEU A 40 3.85 16.13 -14.66
CA LEU A 40 3.07 17.30 -14.28
C LEU A 40 3.64 18.59 -14.87
N ILE A 41 4.97 18.78 -14.82
CA ILE A 41 5.63 19.93 -15.45
C ILE A 41 5.34 19.96 -16.96
N ILE A 42 5.48 18.82 -17.62
CA ILE A 42 5.18 18.69 -19.05
C ILE A 42 3.71 19.06 -19.33
N LEU A 43 2.77 18.62 -18.51
CA LEU A 43 1.35 18.97 -18.67
C LEU A 43 1.11 20.46 -18.49
N ILE A 44 1.71 21.08 -17.47
CA ILE A 44 1.56 22.52 -17.20
C ILE A 44 2.08 23.34 -18.38
N VAL A 45 3.23 22.97 -18.95
CA VAL A 45 3.86 23.73 -20.04
C VAL A 45 3.18 23.49 -21.40
N PHE A 46 2.85 22.24 -21.73
CA PHE A 46 2.45 21.86 -23.10
C PHE A 46 0.97 21.52 -23.26
N LEU A 47 0.28 21.21 -22.16
CA LEU A 47 -1.11 20.71 -22.20
C LEU A 47 -1.97 21.32 -21.06
N PRO A 48 -1.93 22.64 -20.81
CA PRO A 48 -2.59 23.26 -19.65
C PRO A 48 -4.12 23.09 -19.69
N ASP A 49 -4.72 23.00 -20.87
CA ASP A 49 -6.18 22.84 -21.05
C ASP A 49 -6.74 21.54 -20.44
N TYR A 50 -5.87 20.55 -20.19
CA TYR A 50 -6.25 19.30 -19.54
C TYR A 50 -6.25 19.40 -18.02
N LEU A 51 -5.77 20.50 -17.44
CA LEU A 51 -5.60 20.66 -16.01
C LEU A 51 -6.75 21.49 -15.42
N ALA A 52 -7.50 20.89 -14.49
CA ALA A 52 -8.46 21.59 -13.65
C ALA A 52 -8.00 21.54 -12.20
N PHE A 53 -7.92 22.69 -11.53
CA PHE A 53 -7.47 22.81 -10.15
C PHE A 53 -8.63 23.23 -9.23
N ASP A 54 -9.18 22.27 -8.48
CA ASP A 54 -10.34 22.47 -7.62
C ASP A 54 -9.96 22.60 -6.14
N ASN A 55 -10.98 22.77 -5.28
CA ASN A 55 -10.81 22.84 -3.83
C ASN A 55 -10.22 21.57 -3.21
N GLU A 56 -10.49 20.37 -3.77
CA GLU A 56 -9.83 19.13 -3.33
C GLU A 56 -8.31 19.21 -3.53
N ASP A 57 -7.86 19.79 -4.64
CA ASP A 57 -6.45 19.93 -4.98
C ASP A 57 -5.77 20.92 -4.04
N LYS A 58 -6.42 22.06 -3.78
CA LYS A 58 -5.97 23.06 -2.79
C LYS A 58 -5.75 22.45 -1.41
N LEU A 59 -6.71 21.65 -0.94
CA LEU A 59 -6.62 21.00 0.37
C LEU A 59 -5.44 20.02 0.46
N LEU A 60 -5.21 19.23 -0.59
CA LEU A 60 -4.09 18.28 -0.64
C LEU A 60 -2.74 18.98 -0.70
N VAL A 61 -2.61 20.04 -1.51
CA VAL A 61 -1.40 20.85 -1.57
C VAL A 61 -1.13 21.52 -0.23
N MET A 62 -2.15 22.14 0.39
CA MET A 62 -2.01 22.77 1.71
C MET A 62 -1.60 21.75 2.78
N ALA A 63 -2.22 20.56 2.78
CA ALA A 63 -1.84 19.46 3.68
C ALA A 63 -0.37 19.04 3.48
N GLY A 64 0.10 18.96 2.23
CA GLY A 64 1.49 18.66 1.90
C GLY A 64 2.46 19.80 2.28
N MET A 65 2.05 21.05 2.19
CA MET A 65 2.87 22.18 2.63
C MET A 65 2.99 22.23 4.15
N ILE A 66 1.88 22.00 4.87
CA ILE A 66 1.89 21.91 6.35
C ILE A 66 2.78 20.75 6.81
N SER A 67 2.70 19.59 6.14
CA SER A 67 3.57 18.45 6.49
C SER A 67 5.05 18.80 6.30
N LEU A 68 5.41 19.51 5.23
CA LEU A 68 6.78 19.95 4.98
C LEU A 68 7.28 20.94 6.04
N LEU A 69 6.50 21.97 6.35
CA LEU A 69 6.86 22.97 7.36
C LEU A 69 7.13 22.32 8.72
N TYR A 70 6.34 21.30 9.07
CA TYR A 70 6.49 20.61 10.36
C TYR A 70 7.80 19.82 10.51
N ILE A 71 8.39 19.37 9.40
CA ILE A 71 9.65 18.60 9.40
C ILE A 71 10.84 19.51 9.08
N TRP A 72 10.61 20.70 8.51
CA TRP A 72 11.65 21.62 8.05
C TRP A 72 12.66 22.03 9.14
N GLY A 73 12.20 22.22 10.38
CA GLY A 73 13.04 22.68 11.49
C GLY A 73 14.15 21.71 11.94
N ASN A 74 14.10 20.44 11.53
CA ASN A 74 15.06 19.39 11.89
C ASN A 74 15.80 18.79 10.68
N ILE A 75 15.75 19.42 9.50
CA ILE A 75 16.41 18.92 8.30
C ILE A 75 17.93 19.12 8.44
N ARG A 76 18.62 18.11 8.98
CA ARG A 76 19.83 17.66 8.29
C ARG A 76 19.36 17.09 6.96
N LEU A 77 19.95 17.48 5.84
CA LEU A 77 19.59 17.00 4.49
C LEU A 77 19.93 15.51 4.31
N ASP A 78 19.39 14.65 5.18
CA ASP A 78 19.53 13.21 5.14
C ASP A 78 18.37 12.57 4.36
N VAL A 79 18.46 11.29 4.05
CA VAL A 79 17.41 10.58 3.30
C VAL A 79 16.13 10.41 4.15
N GLN A 80 16.12 10.80 5.44
CA GLN A 80 15.01 10.53 6.35
C GLN A 80 13.87 11.55 6.23
N TRP A 81 14.13 12.80 5.82
CA TRP A 81 13.05 13.78 5.56
C TRP A 81 12.14 13.35 4.39
N LEU A 82 12.73 12.68 3.39
CA LEU A 82 12.01 12.05 2.28
C LEU A 82 11.10 10.90 2.74
N ARG A 83 11.18 10.39 3.98
CA ARG A 83 10.37 9.25 4.42
C ARG A 83 8.98 9.63 4.95
N VAL A 84 8.75 10.90 5.32
CA VAL A 84 7.57 11.24 6.14
C VAL A 84 6.72 12.39 5.62
N SER A 85 7.29 13.58 5.37
CA SER A 85 6.48 14.73 4.91
C SER A 85 6.59 14.98 3.41
N GLY A 86 7.80 14.83 2.86
CA GLY A 86 8.08 15.06 1.44
C GLY A 86 7.21 14.20 0.53
N LEU A 87 6.84 12.99 0.94
CA LEU A 87 6.08 12.07 0.10
C LEU A 87 4.60 12.42 -0.06
N ILE A 88 4.01 13.23 0.84
CA ILE A 88 2.63 13.69 0.65
C ILE A 88 2.60 14.72 -0.48
N LEU A 89 3.51 15.69 -0.44
CA LEU A 89 3.64 16.68 -1.50
C LEU A 89 4.11 16.04 -2.81
N LEU A 90 5.06 15.10 -2.76
CA LEU A 90 5.52 14.35 -3.93
C LEU A 90 4.50 13.31 -4.45
N GLY A 91 3.53 12.93 -3.62
CA GLY A 91 2.41 12.07 -4.03
C GLY A 91 1.31 12.84 -4.76
N PHE A 92 1.15 14.14 -4.47
CA PHE A 92 0.15 14.99 -5.13
C PHE A 92 0.25 14.99 -6.67
N PRO A 93 1.43 15.11 -7.30
CA PRO A 93 1.55 15.00 -8.76
C PRO A 93 0.95 13.71 -9.35
N ILE A 94 1.13 12.56 -8.68
CA ILE A 94 0.51 11.29 -9.12
C ILE A 94 -1.01 11.43 -9.09
N TYR A 95 -1.56 11.85 -7.96
CA TYR A 95 -3.00 12.06 -7.80
C TYR A 95 -3.56 13.02 -8.86
N TYR A 96 -2.89 14.15 -9.06
CA TYR A 96 -3.36 15.23 -9.92
C TYR A 96 -3.30 14.86 -11.40
N VAL A 97 -2.22 14.20 -11.84
CA VAL A 97 -2.10 13.69 -13.21
C VAL A 97 -3.16 12.62 -13.48
N ILE A 98 -3.32 11.64 -12.59
CA ILE A 98 -4.29 10.55 -12.76
C ILE A 98 -5.73 11.07 -12.73
N LYS A 99 -6.05 12.01 -11.84
CA LYS A 99 -7.36 12.66 -11.75
C LYS A 99 -7.76 13.31 -13.07
N ASN A 100 -6.85 14.06 -13.69
CA ASN A 100 -7.14 14.82 -14.90
C ASN A 100 -7.02 13.97 -16.19
N LEU A 101 -6.13 12.97 -16.21
CA LEU A 101 -5.88 12.14 -17.39
C LEU A 101 -6.51 10.75 -17.36
N TYR A 102 -7.36 10.45 -16.38
CA TYR A 102 -7.99 9.13 -16.19
C TYR A 102 -8.54 8.52 -17.49
N LYS A 103 -9.23 9.31 -18.32
CA LYS A 103 -9.84 8.85 -19.58
C LYS A 103 -8.83 8.32 -20.60
N PHE A 104 -7.56 8.66 -20.44
CA PHE A 104 -6.48 8.26 -21.34
C PHE A 104 -5.71 7.03 -20.85
N ILE A 105 -6.03 6.52 -19.66
CA ILE A 105 -5.43 5.31 -19.11
C ILE A 105 -5.90 4.10 -19.93
N LEU A 106 -4.96 3.27 -20.38
CA LEU A 106 -5.25 2.11 -21.20
C LEU A 106 -5.30 0.85 -20.32
N PRO A 107 -6.44 0.11 -20.27
CA PRO A 107 -6.53 -1.16 -19.54
C PRO A 107 -5.47 -2.20 -19.95
N LYS A 108 -5.02 -2.16 -21.22
CA LYS A 108 -3.93 -3.01 -21.72
C LYS A 108 -2.61 -2.73 -21.04
N VAL A 109 -2.30 -1.48 -20.71
CA VAL A 109 -1.06 -1.12 -19.99
C VAL A 109 -1.12 -1.66 -18.56
N PHE A 110 -2.27 -1.52 -17.89
CA PHE A 110 -2.50 -2.13 -16.59
C PHE A 110 -2.31 -3.65 -16.61
N PHE A 111 -2.86 -4.32 -17.62
CA PHE A 111 -2.67 -5.77 -17.81
C PHE A 111 -1.19 -6.16 -17.94
N VAL A 112 -0.42 -5.41 -18.74
CA VAL A 112 1.04 -5.62 -18.89
C VAL A 112 1.76 -5.45 -17.56
N ILE A 113 1.40 -4.46 -16.74
CA ILE A 113 2.00 -4.28 -15.40
C ILE A 113 1.76 -5.53 -14.53
N VAL A 114 0.54 -6.05 -14.50
CA VAL A 114 0.22 -7.28 -13.74
C VAL A 114 1.06 -8.46 -14.22
N LEU A 115 1.23 -8.62 -15.54
CA LEU A 115 2.08 -9.67 -16.10
C LEU A 115 3.56 -9.49 -15.73
N VAL A 116 4.09 -8.25 -15.75
CA VAL A 116 5.47 -7.97 -15.34
C VAL A 116 5.71 -8.42 -13.91
N TYR A 117 4.81 -8.07 -12.98
CA TYR A 117 4.91 -8.53 -11.59
C TYR A 117 4.89 -10.06 -11.47
N PHE A 118 4.02 -10.72 -12.22
CA PHE A 118 3.90 -12.18 -12.21
C PHE A 118 5.15 -12.87 -12.76
N ILE A 119 5.69 -12.39 -13.89
CA ILE A 119 6.91 -12.94 -14.49
C ILE A 119 8.11 -12.76 -13.54
N VAL A 120 8.24 -11.57 -12.93
CA VAL A 120 9.33 -11.33 -11.97
C VAL A 120 9.19 -12.20 -10.73
N LEU A 121 7.96 -12.46 -10.27
CA LEU A 121 7.72 -13.37 -9.16
C LEU A 121 8.12 -14.81 -9.51
N ILE A 122 7.75 -15.30 -10.70
CA ILE A 122 8.18 -16.62 -11.20
C ILE A 122 9.71 -16.68 -11.26
N LEU A 123 10.35 -15.65 -11.82
CA LEU A 123 11.81 -15.58 -11.91
C LEU A 123 12.46 -15.64 -10.52
N GLN A 124 11.92 -14.89 -9.54
CA GLN A 124 12.45 -14.89 -8.18
C GLN A 124 12.36 -16.27 -7.50
N ILE A 125 11.34 -17.07 -7.83
CA ILE A 125 11.11 -18.38 -7.23
C ILE A 125 11.95 -19.47 -7.90
N PHE A 126 11.98 -19.51 -9.23
CA PHE A 126 12.58 -20.62 -9.99
C PHE A 126 14.00 -20.34 -10.47
N ALA A 127 14.40 -19.07 -10.55
CA ALA A 127 15.71 -18.65 -11.06
C ALA A 127 16.24 -17.46 -10.24
N PHE A 128 16.38 -17.67 -8.92
CA PHE A 128 16.75 -16.61 -7.97
C PHE A 128 18.05 -15.88 -8.34
N ASP A 129 19.08 -16.60 -8.81
CA ASP A 129 20.35 -15.99 -9.22
C ASP A 129 20.18 -15.05 -10.42
N LEU A 130 19.38 -15.46 -11.41
CA LEU A 130 19.04 -14.62 -12.56
C LEU A 130 18.24 -13.39 -12.12
N TYR A 131 17.28 -13.58 -11.20
CA TYR A 131 16.55 -12.46 -10.59
C TYR A 131 17.48 -11.48 -9.88
N GLN A 132 18.43 -11.96 -9.06
CA GLN A 132 19.38 -11.09 -8.37
C GLN A 132 20.27 -10.33 -9.36
N ASN A 133 20.78 -11.00 -10.38
CA ASN A 133 21.63 -10.38 -11.40
C ASN A 133 20.92 -9.26 -12.15
N ILE A 134 19.62 -9.44 -12.45
CA ILE A 134 18.83 -8.43 -13.16
C ILE A 134 18.39 -7.31 -12.22
N PHE A 135 17.84 -7.62 -11.05
CA PHE A 135 17.07 -6.66 -10.24
C PHE A 135 17.81 -6.07 -9.04
N SER A 136 18.95 -6.62 -8.61
CA SER A 136 19.72 -6.08 -7.47
C SER A 136 20.13 -4.61 -7.64
N ARG A 137 20.31 -4.16 -8.89
CA ARG A 137 20.66 -2.78 -9.23
C ARG A 137 19.47 -1.83 -9.34
N TYR A 138 18.25 -2.37 -9.41
CA TYR A 138 17.03 -1.58 -9.63
C TYR A 138 16.08 -1.58 -8.42
N LEU A 139 16.33 -2.45 -7.44
CA LEU A 139 15.57 -2.53 -6.19
C LEU A 139 16.39 -1.96 -5.04
N THR A 140 15.74 -1.30 -4.09
CA THR A 140 16.44 -0.71 -2.93
C THR A 140 16.93 -1.75 -1.92
N SER A 141 16.25 -2.90 -1.85
CA SER A 141 16.67 -4.09 -1.11
C SER A 141 15.95 -5.35 -1.61
N ILE A 142 16.63 -6.49 -1.58
CA ILE A 142 16.03 -7.81 -1.82
C ILE A 142 16.00 -8.55 -0.48
N ARG A 143 14.81 -8.70 0.12
CA ARG A 143 14.64 -9.32 1.45
C ARG A 143 14.27 -10.80 1.40
N TYR A 144 14.07 -11.36 0.21
CA TYR A 144 13.77 -12.77 0.00
C TYR A 144 15.06 -13.56 -0.25
N ILE A 145 15.20 -14.69 0.43
CA ILE A 145 16.29 -15.66 0.22
C ILE A 145 15.64 -17.05 0.10
N PRO A 146 16.00 -17.87 -0.92
CA PRO A 146 15.53 -19.24 -1.03
C PRO A 146 15.80 -20.02 0.26
N GLY A 147 14.81 -20.78 0.74
CA GLY A 147 14.91 -21.55 1.98
C GLY A 147 14.64 -20.76 3.27
N SER A 148 14.44 -19.44 3.21
CA SER A 148 13.99 -18.65 4.37
C SER A 148 12.49 -18.76 4.62
N ASP A 149 12.05 -18.43 5.84
CA ASP A 149 10.62 -18.41 6.21
C ASP A 149 9.84 -17.25 5.57
N ARG A 150 10.54 -16.31 4.91
CA ARG A 150 9.94 -15.17 4.21
C ARG A 150 9.55 -15.58 2.80
N GLY A 151 8.36 -15.19 2.37
CA GLY A 151 7.95 -15.40 0.98
C GLY A 151 8.63 -14.43 0.00
N PRO A 152 8.47 -14.66 -1.31
CA PRO A 152 8.95 -13.79 -2.37
C PRO A 152 8.18 -12.45 -2.42
N GLY A 153 8.89 -11.37 -2.73
CA GLY A 153 8.34 -10.00 -2.86
C GLY A 153 8.20 -9.51 -4.31
N GLY A 154 8.76 -10.21 -5.28
CA GLY A 154 8.80 -9.80 -6.68
C GLY A 154 9.55 -8.48 -6.87
N LEU A 155 8.84 -7.46 -7.36
CA LEU A 155 9.34 -6.09 -7.48
C LEU A 155 9.05 -5.24 -6.23
N CYS A 156 8.53 -5.83 -5.15
CA CYS A 156 8.35 -5.16 -3.87
C CYS A 156 9.44 -5.56 -2.87
N LEU A 157 9.67 -4.71 -1.87
CA LEU A 157 10.69 -4.95 -0.84
C LEU A 157 10.23 -5.99 0.17
N GLU A 158 8.95 -5.95 0.53
CA GLU A 158 8.34 -6.90 1.45
C GLU A 158 7.23 -7.74 0.82
N PRO A 159 7.05 -9.00 1.23
CA PRO A 159 5.96 -9.83 0.71
C PRO A 159 4.57 -9.28 1.06
N SER A 160 4.43 -8.56 2.18
CA SER A 160 3.17 -7.88 2.50
C SER A 160 2.87 -6.74 1.53
N GLN A 161 3.89 -6.01 1.05
CA GLN A 161 3.69 -4.94 0.07
C GLN A 161 3.26 -5.54 -1.28
N MET A 162 3.86 -6.66 -1.67
CA MET A 162 3.44 -7.42 -2.85
C MET A 162 1.98 -7.88 -2.74
N ALA A 163 1.58 -8.38 -1.57
CA ALA A 163 0.20 -8.80 -1.33
C ALA A 163 -0.79 -7.63 -1.38
N VAL A 164 -0.47 -6.48 -0.78
CA VAL A 164 -1.33 -5.30 -0.83
C VAL A 164 -1.45 -4.76 -2.26
N LEU A 165 -0.34 -4.70 -3.00
CA LEU A 165 -0.35 -4.27 -4.40
C LEU A 165 -1.14 -5.24 -5.30
N SER A 166 -1.02 -6.54 -5.05
CA SER A 166 -1.82 -7.56 -5.74
C SER A 166 -3.31 -7.46 -5.39
N GLY A 167 -3.64 -7.09 -4.14
CA GLY A 167 -5.01 -6.74 -3.74
C GLY A 167 -5.55 -5.52 -4.48
N LEU A 168 -4.71 -4.51 -4.72
CA LEU A 168 -5.05 -3.38 -5.60
C LEU A 168 -5.27 -3.87 -7.04
N PHE A 169 -4.41 -4.75 -7.57
CA PHE A 169 -4.57 -5.28 -8.94
C PHE A 169 -5.87 -6.07 -9.12
N LEU A 170 -6.27 -6.86 -8.12
CA LEU A 170 -7.54 -7.56 -8.11
C LEU A 170 -8.73 -6.60 -8.23
N PHE A 171 -8.60 -5.41 -7.64
CA PHE A 171 -9.69 -4.45 -7.53
C PHE A 171 -9.70 -3.37 -8.63
N MET A 172 -8.54 -3.05 -9.20
CA MET A 172 -8.38 -2.03 -10.24
C MET A 172 -9.28 -2.22 -11.47
N PRO A 173 -9.58 -3.44 -11.97
CA PRO A 173 -10.55 -3.62 -13.06
C PRO A 173 -11.97 -3.10 -12.77
N PHE A 174 -12.37 -3.04 -11.49
CA PHE A 174 -13.66 -2.45 -11.11
C PHE A 174 -13.65 -0.92 -11.15
N ILE A 175 -12.46 -0.32 -11.05
CA ILE A 175 -12.26 1.14 -11.06
C ILE A 175 -11.93 1.62 -12.47
N LEU A 176 -10.96 1.00 -13.12
CA LEU A 176 -10.47 1.34 -14.45
C LEU A 176 -11.42 0.79 -15.52
N HIS A 177 -12.23 1.65 -16.13
CA HIS A 177 -13.02 1.31 -17.32
C HIS A 177 -13.83 0.00 -17.18
N TYR A 178 -14.77 -0.04 -16.24
CA TYR A 178 -15.64 -1.19 -15.98
C TYR A 178 -16.22 -1.85 -17.26
N ASP A 179 -16.66 -1.03 -18.23
CA ASP A 179 -17.23 -1.52 -19.49
C ASP A 179 -16.21 -2.30 -20.36
N TYR A 180 -14.93 -1.94 -20.29
CA TYR A 180 -13.87 -2.66 -21.01
C TYR A 180 -13.72 -4.08 -20.46
N TRP A 181 -13.66 -4.23 -19.14
CA TRP A 181 -13.49 -5.54 -18.49
C TRP A 181 -14.74 -6.41 -18.59
N GLY A 182 -15.93 -5.78 -18.58
CA GLY A 182 -17.19 -6.47 -18.85
C GLY A 182 -17.24 -7.13 -20.23
N LYS A 183 -16.66 -6.47 -21.25
CA LYS A 183 -16.50 -7.02 -22.61
C LYS A 183 -15.35 -8.04 -22.70
N ASN A 184 -14.25 -7.82 -21.98
CA ASN A 184 -13.05 -8.66 -22.02
C ASN A 184 -12.96 -9.60 -20.80
N LYS A 185 -13.95 -10.47 -20.64
CA LYS A 185 -14.09 -11.34 -19.45
C LYS A 185 -12.87 -12.24 -19.20
N LEU A 186 -12.27 -12.78 -20.26
CA LEU A 186 -11.07 -13.63 -20.15
C LEU A 186 -9.90 -12.88 -19.50
N LEU A 187 -9.64 -11.65 -19.94
CA LEU A 187 -8.57 -10.81 -19.38
C LEU A 187 -8.86 -10.45 -17.92
N PHE A 188 -10.11 -10.15 -17.59
CA PHE A 188 -10.52 -9.88 -16.20
C PHE A 188 -10.25 -11.10 -15.29
N VAL A 189 -10.65 -12.29 -15.74
CA VAL A 189 -10.42 -13.54 -15.00
C VAL A 189 -8.92 -13.78 -14.84
N LEU A 190 -8.14 -13.60 -15.91
CA LEU A 190 -6.70 -13.82 -15.89
C LEU A 190 -5.98 -12.86 -14.92
N VAL A 191 -6.33 -11.56 -14.93
CA VAL A 191 -5.82 -10.60 -13.93
C VAL A 191 -6.17 -11.03 -12.51
N SER A 192 -7.41 -11.48 -12.29
CA SER A 192 -7.88 -11.86 -10.96
C SER A 192 -7.14 -13.10 -10.43
N VAL A 193 -6.99 -14.12 -11.28
CA VAL A 193 -6.28 -15.36 -10.95
C VAL A 193 -4.80 -15.08 -10.68
N ILE A 194 -4.14 -14.32 -11.56
CA ILE A 194 -2.74 -13.93 -11.36
C ILE A 194 -2.57 -13.16 -10.04
N SER A 195 -3.43 -12.18 -9.77
CA SER A 195 -3.37 -11.39 -8.53
C SER A 195 -3.53 -12.26 -7.28
N ILE A 196 -4.46 -13.22 -7.29
CA ILE A 196 -4.64 -14.16 -6.17
C ILE A 196 -3.42 -15.05 -6.00
N ILE A 197 -2.88 -15.60 -7.09
CA ILE A 197 -1.66 -16.41 -7.04
C ILE A 197 -0.52 -15.60 -6.42
N MET A 198 -0.32 -14.34 -6.84
CA MET A 198 0.71 -13.48 -6.28
C MET A 198 0.53 -13.21 -4.79
N ILE A 199 -0.71 -12.99 -4.32
CA ILE A 199 -1.01 -12.83 -2.88
C ILE A 199 -0.60 -14.09 -2.12
N LEU A 200 -1.03 -15.26 -2.59
CA LEU A 200 -0.81 -16.52 -1.90
C LEU A 200 0.67 -16.92 -1.88
N VAL A 201 1.35 -16.76 -3.03
CA VAL A 201 2.76 -17.07 -3.19
C VAL A 201 3.65 -16.15 -2.35
N SER A 202 3.22 -14.92 -2.05
CA SER A 202 3.96 -14.01 -1.15
C SER A 202 4.11 -14.53 0.28
N ARG A 203 3.37 -15.58 0.69
CA ARG A 203 3.35 -16.13 2.07
C ARG A 203 3.19 -15.06 3.16
N SER A 204 2.45 -14.00 2.86
CA SER A 204 2.19 -12.92 3.80
C SER A 204 0.90 -13.19 4.57
N ALA A 205 0.98 -13.34 5.90
CA ALA A 205 -0.18 -13.41 6.79
C ALA A 205 -1.12 -12.22 6.60
N SER A 206 -0.59 -11.00 6.58
CA SER A 206 -1.36 -9.79 6.26
C SER A 206 -2.01 -9.83 4.87
N GLY A 207 -1.34 -10.46 3.89
CA GLY A 207 -1.88 -10.65 2.55
C GLY A 207 -3.09 -11.57 2.50
N VAL A 208 -3.06 -12.67 3.25
CA VAL A 208 -4.19 -13.61 3.37
C VAL A 208 -5.37 -12.96 4.09
N VAL A 209 -5.12 -12.23 5.18
CA VAL A 209 -6.15 -11.44 5.88
C VAL A 209 -6.76 -10.40 4.94
N LEU A 210 -5.93 -9.67 4.18
CA LEU A 210 -6.41 -8.72 3.18
C LEU A 210 -7.29 -9.39 2.13
N LEU A 211 -6.88 -10.54 1.58
CA LEU A 211 -7.67 -11.28 0.61
C LEU A 211 -9.04 -11.64 1.17
N PHE A 212 -9.09 -12.12 2.43
CA PHE A 212 -10.33 -12.42 3.11
C PHE A 212 -11.21 -11.17 3.31
N CYS A 213 -10.65 -10.05 3.74
CA CYS A 213 -11.38 -8.79 3.89
C CYS A 213 -11.92 -8.27 2.55
N LEU A 214 -11.12 -8.34 1.46
CA LEU A 214 -11.55 -7.96 0.12
C LEU A 214 -12.69 -8.85 -0.37
N LEU A 215 -12.64 -10.16 -0.11
CA LEU A 215 -13.71 -11.10 -0.45
C LEU A 215 -15.00 -10.81 0.31
N LEU A 216 -14.92 -10.60 1.63
CA LEU A 216 -16.08 -10.23 2.44
C LEU A 216 -16.72 -8.92 1.93
N ALA A 217 -15.90 -7.89 1.72
CA ALA A 217 -16.38 -6.62 1.19
C ALA A 217 -17.01 -6.78 -0.22
N TYR A 218 -16.40 -7.61 -1.08
CA TYR A 218 -16.95 -7.95 -2.40
C TYR A 218 -18.33 -8.62 -2.30
N ILE A 219 -18.51 -9.59 -1.40
CA ILE A 219 -19.80 -10.24 -1.13
C ILE A 219 -20.84 -9.20 -0.67
N LEU A 220 -20.47 -8.33 0.28
CA LEU A 220 -21.35 -7.31 0.83
C LEU A 220 -21.81 -6.29 -0.24
N ILE A 221 -20.91 -5.88 -1.13
CA ILE A 221 -21.21 -4.90 -2.19
C ILE A 221 -22.12 -5.50 -3.28
N ILE A 222 -21.93 -6.77 -3.65
CA ILE A 222 -22.66 -7.37 -4.79
C ILE A 222 -23.97 -8.03 -4.40
N LYS A 223 -24.36 -8.03 -3.12
CA LYS A 223 -25.76 -8.31 -2.75
C LYS A 223 -26.76 -7.32 -3.41
N ARG A 224 -26.29 -6.28 -4.10
CA ARG A 224 -27.11 -5.31 -4.86
C ARG A 224 -27.35 -5.59 -6.35
N LYS A 225 -26.72 -6.58 -7.03
CA LYS A 225 -27.03 -6.94 -8.44
C LYS A 225 -26.89 -8.45 -8.75
N LEU A 226 -27.97 -9.04 -9.26
CA LEU A 226 -28.28 -10.47 -9.45
C LEU A 226 -27.43 -11.28 -10.48
N PHE A 227 -26.50 -10.67 -11.21
CA PHE A 227 -25.88 -11.34 -12.39
C PHE A 227 -24.51 -12.01 -12.12
N LEU A 228 -23.96 -11.88 -10.91
CA LEU A 228 -22.62 -12.40 -10.54
C LEU A 228 -22.64 -13.64 -9.65
N ASP A 229 -23.79 -14.16 -9.25
CA ASP A 229 -23.90 -15.13 -8.15
C ASP A 229 -23.26 -16.50 -8.44
N LYS A 230 -23.27 -16.97 -9.69
CA LYS A 230 -22.61 -18.25 -10.05
C LYS A 230 -21.08 -18.14 -10.10
N ILE A 231 -20.56 -17.00 -10.57
CA ILE A 231 -19.10 -16.75 -10.62
C ILE A 231 -18.57 -16.48 -9.21
N LYS A 232 -19.34 -15.80 -8.34
CA LYS A 232 -18.99 -15.58 -6.93
C LYS A 232 -18.76 -16.88 -6.18
N VAL A 233 -19.70 -17.83 -6.28
CA VAL A 233 -19.63 -19.09 -5.55
C VAL A 233 -18.46 -19.94 -6.03
N VAL A 234 -18.23 -20.02 -7.34
CA VAL A 234 -17.09 -20.76 -7.92
C VAL A 234 -15.76 -20.11 -7.57
N PHE A 235 -15.66 -18.78 -7.61
CA PHE A 235 -14.44 -18.06 -7.24
C PHE A 235 -14.14 -18.13 -5.74
N LEU A 236 -15.18 -18.03 -4.90
CA LEU A 236 -15.06 -18.19 -3.45
C LEU A 236 -14.66 -19.62 -3.08
N LEU A 237 -15.31 -20.63 -3.67
CA LEU A 237 -14.93 -22.04 -3.52
C LEU A 237 -13.52 -22.28 -4.00
N PHE A 238 -13.11 -21.73 -5.15
CA PHE A 238 -11.76 -21.87 -5.67
C PHE A 238 -10.73 -21.29 -4.70
N ILE A 239 -10.99 -20.12 -4.09
CA ILE A 239 -10.06 -19.53 -3.11
C ILE A 239 -10.07 -20.28 -1.79
N ILE A 240 -11.22 -20.75 -1.31
CA ILE A 240 -11.31 -21.57 -0.09
C ILE A 240 -10.56 -22.90 -0.30
N ILE A 241 -10.76 -23.55 -1.44
CA ILE A 241 -10.07 -24.79 -1.81
C ILE A 241 -8.57 -24.53 -1.98
N LEU A 242 -8.18 -23.44 -2.65
CA LEU A 242 -6.78 -23.08 -2.87
C LEU A 242 -6.08 -22.71 -1.56
N SER A 243 -6.73 -21.97 -0.67
CA SER A 243 -6.20 -21.65 0.67
C SER A 243 -6.12 -22.89 1.56
N PHE A 244 -7.09 -23.80 1.49
CA PHE A 244 -7.05 -25.09 2.19
C PHE A 244 -5.94 -26.02 1.67
N LEU A 245 -5.76 -26.09 0.34
CA LEU A 245 -4.68 -26.85 -0.28
C LEU A 245 -3.31 -26.28 0.10
N ILE A 246 -3.16 -24.95 0.13
CA ILE A 246 -1.93 -24.27 0.57
C ILE A 246 -1.58 -24.61 2.02
N ILE A 247 -2.57 -24.71 2.92
CA ILE A 247 -2.34 -25.10 4.33
C ILE A 247 -1.79 -26.53 4.47
N GLN A 248 -2.15 -27.43 3.54
CA GLN A 248 -1.77 -28.84 3.56
C GLN A 248 -0.40 -29.12 2.92
N VAL A 249 0.14 -28.20 2.11
CA VAL A 249 1.48 -28.36 1.54
C VAL A 249 2.52 -28.16 2.64
N GLY A 250 3.35 -29.18 2.92
CA GLY A 250 4.40 -29.12 3.96
C GLY A 250 5.29 -27.88 3.87
N TYR A 251 5.43 -27.31 2.68
CA TYR A 251 6.17 -26.07 2.40
C TYR A 251 5.57 -24.79 3.03
N VAL A 252 4.26 -24.74 3.27
CA VAL A 252 3.60 -23.61 3.95
C VAL A 252 3.55 -23.84 5.46
N ARG A 253 3.41 -25.10 5.88
CA ARG A 253 3.39 -25.50 7.30
C ARG A 253 4.61 -25.03 8.07
N TYR A 254 5.79 -25.01 7.43
CA TYR A 254 7.06 -24.53 8.03
C TYR A 254 7.39 -23.07 7.66
N SER A 255 6.42 -22.28 7.19
CA SER A 255 6.61 -20.86 6.90
C SER A 255 5.96 -19.99 7.97
N ARG A 256 6.33 -18.69 8.04
CA ARG A 256 5.67 -17.73 8.96
C ARG A 256 4.14 -17.71 8.82
N LEU A 257 3.63 -17.91 7.60
CA LEU A 257 2.20 -18.03 7.36
C LEU A 257 1.60 -19.31 7.98
N GLY A 258 2.32 -20.43 7.91
CA GLY A 258 1.90 -21.69 8.54
C GLY A 258 1.85 -21.58 10.06
N ASP A 259 2.89 -21.00 10.66
CA ASP A 259 2.94 -20.73 12.10
C ASP A 259 1.78 -19.83 12.54
N PHE A 260 1.53 -18.76 11.78
CA PHE A 260 0.40 -17.86 12.02
C PHE A 260 -0.95 -18.59 11.98
N LEU A 261 -1.20 -19.40 10.95
CA LEU A 261 -2.46 -20.14 10.81
C LEU A 261 -2.63 -21.19 11.91
N ASN A 262 -1.56 -21.87 12.31
CA ASN A 262 -1.57 -22.80 13.44
C ASN A 262 -1.87 -22.09 14.76
N LYS A 263 -1.29 -20.92 15.01
CA LYS A 263 -1.55 -20.12 16.22
C LYS A 263 -3.01 -19.63 16.28
N ILE A 264 -3.56 -19.13 15.17
CA ILE A 264 -4.97 -18.68 15.10
C ILE A 264 -5.95 -19.82 15.35
N LYS A 265 -5.66 -21.02 14.85
CA LYS A 265 -6.49 -22.20 15.08
C LYS A 265 -6.64 -22.52 16.57
N ILE A 266 -5.58 -22.28 17.36
CA ILE A 266 -5.57 -22.51 18.80
C ILE A 266 -6.28 -21.37 19.52
N ASN A 267 -5.92 -20.12 19.21
CA ASN A 267 -6.55 -18.94 19.78
C ASN A 267 -6.49 -17.75 18.78
N PRO A 268 -7.63 -17.21 18.33
CA PRO A 268 -7.66 -16.06 17.43
C PRO A 268 -6.97 -14.81 17.97
N LEU A 269 -6.88 -14.64 19.30
CA LEU A 269 -6.17 -13.52 19.92
C LEU A 269 -4.66 -13.57 19.64
N TYR A 270 -4.12 -14.73 19.26
CA TYR A 270 -2.71 -14.87 18.89
C TYR A 270 -2.35 -14.16 17.59
N LEU A 271 -3.34 -13.65 16.84
CA LEU A 271 -3.14 -12.69 15.76
C LEU A 271 -2.31 -11.47 16.21
N ILE A 272 -2.57 -10.97 17.43
CA ILE A 272 -1.89 -9.80 18.01
C ILE A 272 -0.43 -10.14 18.35
N TYR A 273 -0.08 -11.43 18.46
CA TYR A 273 1.24 -11.91 18.86
C TYR A 273 2.11 -12.36 17.67
N ASP A 274 1.65 -12.25 16.42
CA ASP A 274 2.55 -12.43 15.28
C ASP A 274 3.57 -11.27 15.23
N PRO A 275 4.89 -11.52 15.17
CA PRO A 275 5.90 -10.46 15.16
C PRO A 275 5.72 -9.42 14.04
N SER A 276 5.16 -9.80 12.89
CA SER A 276 4.95 -8.87 11.78
C SER A 276 3.68 -8.03 11.96
N PHE A 277 2.62 -8.62 12.52
CA PHE A 277 1.38 -7.94 12.84
C PHE A 277 1.52 -7.05 14.08
N SER A 278 2.05 -7.59 15.18
CA SER A 278 2.31 -6.92 16.45
C SER A 278 3.16 -5.65 16.26
N LYS A 279 4.31 -5.74 15.58
CA LYS A 279 5.19 -4.58 15.29
C LYS A 279 4.46 -3.46 14.56
N ARG A 280 3.53 -3.80 13.66
CA ARG A 280 2.71 -2.79 12.96
C ARG A 280 1.60 -2.26 13.87
N PHE A 281 0.81 -3.11 14.52
CA PHE A 281 -0.35 -2.65 15.27
C PHE A 281 -0.01 -1.99 16.62
N ILE A 282 0.95 -2.52 17.39
CA ILE A 282 1.31 -2.02 18.73
C ILE A 282 1.88 -0.60 18.69
N CYS A 283 2.59 -0.26 17.62
CA CYS A 283 3.13 1.09 17.48
C CYS A 283 2.04 2.15 17.26
N ILE A 284 0.81 1.78 16.85
CA ILE A 284 -0.28 2.72 16.61
C ILE A 284 -0.80 3.32 17.92
N PRO A 285 -1.22 2.51 18.93
CA PRO A 285 -1.53 3.03 20.27
C PRO A 285 -0.40 3.84 20.87
N ILE A 286 0.87 3.43 20.71
CA ILE A 286 2.02 4.20 21.20
C ILE A 286 2.06 5.59 20.56
N GLY A 287 1.91 5.67 19.23
CA GLY A 287 1.84 6.94 18.51
C GLY A 287 0.64 7.80 18.92
N ILE A 288 -0.53 7.20 19.18
CA ILE A 288 -1.73 7.90 19.66
C ILE A 288 -1.53 8.43 21.07
N LEU A 289 -0.98 7.61 21.96
CA LEU A 289 -0.69 8.01 23.33
C LEU A 289 0.35 9.15 23.39
N ASN A 290 1.31 9.17 22.45
CA ASN A 290 2.24 10.28 22.32
C ASN A 290 1.54 11.62 22.05
N LEU A 291 0.32 11.63 21.48
CA LEU A 291 -0.45 12.87 21.27
C LEU A 291 -0.78 13.60 22.58
N ILE A 292 -0.82 12.89 23.71
CA ILE A 292 -1.07 13.49 25.02
C ILE A 292 0.12 14.35 25.43
N ASN A 293 1.34 13.84 25.23
CA ASN A 293 2.57 14.51 25.63
C ASN A 293 3.07 15.50 24.57
N GLN A 294 2.84 15.18 23.29
CA GLN A 294 3.31 15.93 22.13
C GLN A 294 2.19 15.99 21.06
N PRO A 295 1.19 16.85 21.24
CA PRO A 295 -0.01 16.88 20.40
C PRO A 295 0.27 17.25 18.94
N LEU A 296 1.33 18.03 18.69
CA LEU A 296 1.76 18.36 17.33
C LEU A 296 2.71 17.29 16.74
N GLY A 297 3.18 16.34 17.54
CA GLY A 297 4.19 15.34 17.17
C GLY A 297 5.62 15.82 17.44
N THR A 298 6.60 14.93 17.35
CA THR A 298 8.01 15.28 17.63
C THR A 298 8.67 16.14 16.57
N GLY A 299 8.21 16.08 15.31
CA GLY A 299 8.93 16.63 14.16
C GLY A 299 10.32 16.02 13.94
N ASN A 300 10.70 15.00 14.73
CA ASN A 300 12.02 14.39 14.69
C ASN A 300 11.99 13.14 13.80
N THR A 301 13.03 12.97 12.98
CA THR A 301 13.16 11.80 12.12
C THR A 301 13.77 10.59 12.83
N TYR A 302 14.34 10.81 14.03
CA TYR A 302 15.01 9.81 14.85
C TYR A 302 14.13 9.29 15.99
N SER A 303 14.50 8.15 16.58
CA SER A 303 13.90 7.64 17.81
C SER A 303 14.16 8.63 18.94
N ASP A 304 13.09 9.06 19.63
CA ASP A 304 13.20 9.94 20.79
C ASP A 304 13.32 9.07 22.04
N PRO A 305 14.36 9.29 22.88
CA PRO A 305 14.48 8.69 24.21
C PRO A 305 13.18 8.73 25.03
N GLY A 306 12.37 9.79 24.87
CA GLY A 306 11.08 9.93 25.53
C GLY A 306 10.05 8.87 25.13
N VAL A 307 10.08 8.35 23.90
CA VAL A 307 9.19 7.24 23.47
C VAL A 307 9.61 5.92 24.07
N ILE A 308 10.92 5.72 24.17
CA ILE A 308 11.51 4.53 24.75
C ILE A 308 11.16 4.49 26.24
N CYS A 309 11.39 5.59 26.97
CA CYS A 309 10.95 5.76 28.35
C CYS A 309 9.44 5.57 28.48
N TYR A 310 8.62 6.17 27.63
CA TYR A 310 7.16 6.00 27.67
C TYR A 310 6.71 4.56 27.45
N HIS A 311 7.36 3.79 26.58
CA HIS A 311 7.09 2.37 26.40
C HIS A 311 7.39 1.55 27.66
N PHE A 312 8.49 1.88 28.34
CA PHE A 312 8.93 1.19 29.56
C PHE A 312 8.24 1.65 30.84
N GLU A 313 7.72 2.87 30.89
CA GLU A 313 7.12 3.43 32.10
C GLU A 313 5.60 3.34 32.09
N ASN A 314 4.97 3.08 30.93
CA ASN A 314 3.53 2.97 30.82
C ASN A 314 3.04 1.50 30.97
N PRO A 315 2.42 1.14 32.10
CA PRO A 315 1.97 -0.24 32.36
C PRO A 315 0.89 -0.70 31.37
N VAL A 316 0.12 0.21 30.78
CA VAL A 316 -0.87 -0.11 29.73
C VAL A 316 -0.13 -0.58 28.48
N VAL A 317 0.91 0.14 28.05
CA VAL A 317 1.69 -0.23 26.87
C VAL A 317 2.45 -1.55 27.09
N GLN A 318 3.04 -1.75 28.26
CA GLN A 318 3.70 -3.01 28.62
C GLN A 318 2.72 -4.19 28.62
N SER A 319 1.48 -3.99 29.07
CA SER A 319 0.44 -5.02 29.05
C SER A 319 -0.02 -5.41 27.64
N MET A 320 0.21 -4.55 26.63
CA MET A 320 -0.12 -4.81 25.23
C MET A 320 0.92 -5.68 24.52
N VAL A 321 2.11 -5.88 25.11
CA VAL A 321 3.21 -6.66 24.53
C VAL A 321 3.57 -7.80 25.47
N LEU A 322 3.50 -9.05 25.00
CA LEU A 322 3.96 -10.18 25.81
C LEU A 322 5.44 -9.98 26.20
N PRO A 323 5.85 -10.36 27.42
CA PRO A 323 7.21 -10.17 27.91
C PRO A 323 8.30 -10.69 26.95
N GLU A 324 8.04 -11.83 26.31
CA GLU A 324 8.95 -12.47 25.34
C GLU A 324 9.18 -11.67 24.04
N TYR A 325 8.28 -10.74 23.69
CA TYR A 325 8.38 -9.91 22.48
C TYR A 325 8.76 -8.46 22.76
N GLN A 326 8.93 -8.06 24.03
CA GLN A 326 9.27 -6.68 24.39
C GLN A 326 10.60 -6.23 23.79
N ILE A 327 11.61 -7.11 23.76
CA ILE A 327 12.93 -6.82 23.15
C ILE A 327 12.80 -6.63 21.63
N GLU A 328 12.03 -7.46 20.95
CA GLU A 328 11.83 -7.33 19.50
C GLU A 328 11.03 -6.10 19.10
N VAL A 329 10.04 -5.72 19.91
CA VAL A 329 9.26 -4.49 19.72
C VAL A 329 10.13 -3.27 20.02
N LEU A 330 10.95 -3.35 21.06
CA LEU A 330 11.93 -2.32 21.38
C LEU A 330 12.96 -2.16 20.26
N ASP A 331 13.57 -3.24 19.79
CA ASP A 331 14.50 -3.21 18.65
C ASP A 331 13.84 -2.63 17.39
N TYR A 332 12.56 -2.87 17.20
CA TYR A 332 11.79 -2.28 16.10
C TYR A 332 11.58 -0.76 16.29
N ILE A 333 11.28 -0.31 17.51
CA ILE A 333 11.17 1.11 17.88
C ILE A 333 12.54 1.82 17.78
N LEU A 334 13.62 1.14 18.20
CA LEU A 334 15.00 1.65 18.28
C LEU A 334 15.70 1.69 16.91
N ASN A 335 15.66 0.58 16.16
CA ASN A 335 16.44 0.42 14.92
C ASN A 335 15.68 0.89 13.67
N GLY A 336 14.43 1.27 13.82
CA GLY A 336 13.76 2.07 12.82
C GLY A 336 12.28 1.73 12.68
N PHE A 337 11.46 2.76 12.92
CA PHE A 337 10.11 2.95 12.42
C PHE A 337 10.04 2.94 10.87
N THR A 338 10.63 1.95 10.21
CA THR A 338 10.82 1.93 8.75
C THR A 338 9.64 1.33 8.01
N THR A 339 8.82 0.48 8.65
CA THR A 339 7.77 -0.28 7.93
C THR A 339 6.32 0.08 8.25
N ASN A 340 6.01 0.75 9.37
CA ASN A 340 4.65 1.23 9.64
C ASN A 340 4.54 2.76 9.63
N SER A 341 3.98 3.32 8.56
CA SER A 341 3.85 4.77 8.43
C SER A 341 2.69 5.40 9.18
N ILE A 342 1.66 4.65 9.60
CA ILE A 342 0.59 5.22 10.44
C ILE A 342 1.14 5.60 11.80
N ALA A 343 1.81 4.66 12.47
CA ALA A 343 2.38 4.90 13.80
C ALA A 343 3.39 6.05 13.74
N MET A 344 4.25 6.05 12.71
CA MET A 344 5.23 7.11 12.53
C MET A 344 4.59 8.45 12.18
N GLY A 345 3.47 8.44 11.45
CA GLY A 345 2.67 9.62 11.18
C GLY A 345 2.11 10.25 12.46
N PHE A 346 1.44 9.46 13.30
CA PHE A 346 0.95 9.92 14.61
C PHE A 346 2.08 10.46 15.48
N TYR A 347 3.19 9.72 15.55
CA TYR A 347 4.31 10.11 16.38
C TYR A 347 5.00 11.39 15.90
N ARG A 348 5.29 11.51 14.60
CA ARG A 348 6.07 12.64 14.05
C ARG A 348 5.23 13.88 13.80
N MET A 349 3.98 13.74 13.38
CA MET A 349 3.14 14.86 12.94
C MET A 349 1.89 15.04 13.81
N GLY A 350 1.69 14.19 14.81
CA GLY A 350 0.64 14.37 15.80
C GLY A 350 -0.76 14.57 15.20
N ILE A 351 -1.43 15.63 15.67
CA ILE A 351 -2.75 16.04 15.18
C ILE A 351 -2.77 16.44 13.71
N ILE A 352 -1.65 16.90 13.15
CA ILE A 352 -1.55 17.24 11.72
C ILE A 352 -1.73 15.98 10.89
N PHE A 353 -1.14 14.85 11.32
CA PHE A 353 -1.35 13.56 10.66
C PHE A 353 -2.82 13.14 10.67
N ILE A 354 -3.49 13.33 11.81
CA ILE A 354 -4.92 13.04 11.96
C ILE A 354 -5.73 13.84 10.93
N ILE A 355 -5.48 15.15 10.83
CA ILE A 355 -6.15 16.03 9.87
C ILE A 355 -5.93 15.53 8.44
N ILE A 356 -4.69 15.16 8.08
CA ILE A 356 -4.36 14.62 6.76
C ILE A 356 -5.14 13.33 6.49
N ILE A 357 -5.14 12.38 7.43
CA ILE A 357 -5.90 11.13 7.29
C ILE A 357 -7.38 11.43 7.11
N PHE A 358 -7.97 12.37 7.86
CA PHE A 358 -9.36 12.77 7.66
C PHE A 358 -9.63 13.36 6.27
N ILE A 359 -8.74 14.21 5.76
CA ILE A 359 -8.83 14.74 4.40
C ILE A 359 -8.81 13.59 3.37
N LEU A 360 -7.87 12.65 3.51
CA LEU A 360 -7.76 11.51 2.60
C LEU A 360 -8.98 10.58 2.69
N LEU A 361 -9.46 10.27 3.89
CA LEU A 361 -10.67 9.47 4.09
C LEU A 361 -11.91 10.14 3.50
N LYS A 362 -12.00 11.48 3.58
CA LYS A 362 -13.09 12.24 2.93
C LYS A 362 -13.09 12.04 1.41
N LEU A 363 -11.93 11.94 0.76
CA LEU A 363 -11.83 11.68 -0.67
C LEU A 363 -12.27 10.26 -1.06
N LEU A 364 -12.24 9.30 -0.12
CA LEU A 364 -12.70 7.92 -0.33
C LEU A 364 -14.22 7.76 -0.17
N ARG A 365 -14.93 8.77 0.37
CA ARG A 365 -16.38 8.73 0.58
C ARG A 365 -17.16 8.90 -0.71
N GLY A 366 -18.41 8.40 -0.71
CA GLY A 366 -19.41 8.70 -1.73
C GLY A 366 -19.37 7.81 -2.98
N ASN A 367 -18.61 6.72 -2.98
CA ASN A 367 -18.56 5.76 -4.08
C ASN A 367 -19.12 4.39 -3.64
N THR A 368 -19.74 3.66 -4.57
CA THR A 368 -20.32 2.32 -4.37
C THR A 368 -19.32 1.33 -3.77
N TYR A 369 -18.02 1.54 -4.04
CA TYR A 369 -16.93 0.68 -3.57
C TYR A 369 -16.14 1.27 -2.38
N SER A 370 -16.70 2.24 -1.66
CA SER A 370 -16.04 2.93 -0.54
C SER A 370 -15.41 2.00 0.50
N ILE A 371 -16.08 0.90 0.87
CA ILE A 371 -15.54 -0.10 1.83
C ILE A 371 -14.23 -0.72 1.31
N LEU A 372 -14.17 -1.07 0.02
CA LEU A 372 -12.96 -1.63 -0.57
C LEU A 372 -11.82 -0.61 -0.62
N TYR A 373 -12.14 0.65 -0.90
CA TYR A 373 -11.15 1.73 -0.84
C TYR A 373 -10.58 1.91 0.57
N TYR A 374 -11.42 1.85 1.62
CA TYR A 374 -10.94 1.91 3.00
C TYR A 374 -10.04 0.72 3.33
N ILE A 375 -10.45 -0.50 2.98
CA ILE A 375 -9.64 -1.71 3.23
C ILE A 375 -8.26 -1.58 2.58
N LEU A 376 -8.20 -1.22 1.30
CA LEU A 376 -6.92 -1.03 0.59
C LEU A 376 -6.11 0.13 1.17
N PHE A 377 -6.73 1.27 1.43
CA PHE A 377 -6.07 2.44 2.01
C PHE A 377 -5.40 2.11 3.34
N PHE A 378 -6.15 1.53 4.29
CA PHE A 378 -5.57 1.14 5.58
C PHE A 378 -4.50 0.06 5.41
N SER A 379 -4.67 -0.89 4.50
CA SER A 379 -3.67 -1.93 4.24
C SER A 379 -2.36 -1.37 3.70
N PHE A 380 -2.41 -0.38 2.81
CA PHE A 380 -1.23 0.30 2.28
C PHE A 380 -0.50 1.09 3.35
N ILE A 381 -1.21 1.77 4.25
CA ILE A 381 -0.57 2.61 5.25
C ILE A 381 -0.06 1.78 6.44
N ILE A 382 -0.72 0.67 6.77
CA ILE A 382 -0.23 -0.31 7.76
C ILE A 382 1.00 -1.06 7.22
N SER A 383 1.02 -1.43 5.94
CA SER A 383 2.09 -2.25 5.33
C SER A 383 3.20 -1.44 4.66
N GLY A 384 3.07 -0.11 4.63
CA GLY A 384 3.94 0.77 3.87
C GLY A 384 3.78 2.22 4.29
N SER A 385 4.02 3.15 3.36
CA SER A 385 3.99 4.59 3.58
C SER A 385 2.72 5.27 3.05
N LEU A 386 2.25 6.36 3.68
CA LEU A 386 1.34 7.31 3.03
C LEU A 386 1.94 7.89 1.73
N GLY A 387 3.26 7.87 1.62
CA GLY A 387 3.98 8.17 0.40
C GLY A 387 3.86 7.11 -0.67
N ASN A 388 3.15 5.99 -0.45
CA ASN A 388 3.09 4.94 -1.44
C ASN A 388 2.39 5.45 -2.71
N SER A 389 3.07 5.39 -3.86
CA SER A 389 2.57 5.90 -5.14
C SER A 389 1.23 5.28 -5.54
N ALA A 390 0.97 4.04 -5.14
CA ALA A 390 -0.27 3.33 -5.39
C ALA A 390 -1.47 3.93 -4.64
N ILE A 391 -1.26 4.50 -3.43
CA ILE A 391 -2.31 5.21 -2.68
C ILE A 391 -2.76 6.45 -3.47
N TRP A 392 -1.80 7.25 -3.95
CA TRP A 392 -2.07 8.49 -4.67
C TRP A 392 -2.72 8.23 -6.03
N LEU A 393 -2.29 7.18 -6.73
CA LEU A 393 -2.99 6.69 -7.91
C LEU A 393 -4.45 6.33 -7.60
N MET A 394 -4.70 5.55 -6.55
CA MET A 394 -6.05 5.13 -6.17
C MET A 394 -6.94 6.35 -5.87
N LEU A 395 -6.43 7.31 -5.09
CA LEU A 395 -7.14 8.57 -4.79
C LEU A 395 -7.46 9.37 -6.06
N GLY A 396 -6.52 9.44 -7.01
CA GLY A 396 -6.71 10.14 -8.28
C GLY A 396 -7.81 9.51 -9.12
N LEU A 397 -7.83 8.17 -9.21
CA LEU A 397 -8.88 7.42 -9.91
C LEU A 397 -10.27 7.66 -9.29
N ILE A 398 -10.35 7.64 -7.96
CA ILE A 398 -11.62 7.86 -7.23
C ILE A 398 -12.14 9.29 -7.47
N SER A 399 -11.26 10.31 -7.41
CA SER A 399 -11.65 11.69 -7.70
C SER A 399 -12.12 11.85 -9.15
N ALA A 400 -11.43 11.23 -10.12
CA ALA A 400 -11.85 11.24 -11.53
C ALA A 400 -13.24 10.64 -11.75
N GLN A 401 -13.53 9.49 -11.11
CA GLN A 401 -14.85 8.84 -11.20
C GLN A 401 -15.97 9.69 -10.59
N ARG A 402 -15.71 10.36 -9.46
CA ARG A 402 -16.70 11.26 -8.84
C ARG A 402 -17.03 12.42 -9.78
N LYS A 403 -16.04 13.01 -10.42
CA LYS A 403 -16.24 14.06 -11.44
C LYS A 403 -17.04 13.58 -12.66
N SER A 404 -16.81 12.36 -13.15
CA SER A 404 -17.56 11.84 -14.30
C SER A 404 -19.03 11.59 -13.97
N ASN A 405 -19.34 11.10 -12.76
CA ASN A 405 -20.71 10.80 -12.36
C ASN A 405 -21.53 12.06 -12.09
N HIS A 406 -20.92 13.14 -11.59
CA HIS A 406 -21.63 14.42 -11.39
C HIS A 406 -22.05 15.10 -12.70
N LYS A 407 -21.36 14.86 -13.82
CA LYS A 407 -21.73 15.42 -15.13
C LYS A 407 -22.88 14.69 -15.83
N LEU A 408 -23.33 13.55 -15.31
CA LEU A 408 -24.45 12.77 -15.86
C LEU A 408 -25.79 13.04 -15.15
N ASN A 409 -25.77 13.82 -14.05
CA ASN A 409 -26.94 14.13 -13.22
C ASN A 409 -27.37 15.61 -13.32
N ILE A 410 -26.88 16.33 -14.33
CA ILE A 410 -27.32 17.66 -14.78
C ILE A 410 -27.65 17.49 -16.26
#